data_AF-A0A845SNF1-F1
#
_entry.id   AF-A0A845SNF1-F1
#
_cell.length_a   1.000
_cell.length_b   1.000
_cell.length_c   1.000
_cell.angle_alpha   90.00
_cell.angle_beta   90.00
_cell.angle_gamma   90.00
#
_symmetry.space_group_name_H-M   'P 1'
#
loop_
_entity.id
_entity.type
_entity.pdbx_description
1 polymer ?
#
loop_
_entity_poly.entity_id
_entity_poly.type
_entity_poly.pdbx_seq_one_letter_code
_entity_poly.pdbx_strand_id
1 'polypeptide(L)'
;MCQVNLLPWRRQRRRRRARVLMLVLAAELLLASGLMGLQALRWRKEQPGLGVRLAQWQQRETRAHELRLRLTQRIEWHQRLERTLRLQRQAKAHNQRYQRLFDELPGLLPPGLWLTALRQRDGRLSVSGCSERYDDIGTVNSQLSRHAWSAPGRWREISQREQGRFSFDWQTAWPGGVTDDAAR
;
A
#
# COMPACT_ATOMS: atom_id res chain seq x y z
N MET A 1 -81.76 -39.94 -80.97
CA MET A 1 -81.30 -38.75 -80.21
C MET A 1 -79.98 -39.10 -79.52
N CYS A 2 -78.88 -38.42 -79.85
CA CYS A 2 -77.55 -38.74 -79.29
C CYS A 2 -77.36 -38.07 -77.92
N GLN A 3 -77.20 -38.86 -76.86
CA GLN A 3 -76.77 -38.38 -75.55
C GLN A 3 -75.25 -38.18 -75.55
N VAL A 4 -74.80 -36.92 -75.50
CA VAL A 4 -73.39 -36.57 -75.38
C VAL A 4 -72.97 -36.72 -73.91
N ASN A 5 -72.03 -37.63 -73.66
CA ASN A 5 -71.49 -37.88 -72.33
C ASN A 5 -70.51 -36.76 -71.91
N LEU A 6 -70.95 -35.90 -71.00
CA LEU A 6 -70.18 -34.78 -70.45
C LEU A 6 -69.43 -35.13 -69.14
N LEU A 7 -69.42 -36.39 -68.70
CA LEU A 7 -68.64 -36.82 -67.52
C LEU A 7 -67.11 -36.67 -67.67
N PRO A 8 -66.47 -36.97 -68.82
CA PRO A 8 -65.02 -36.86 -68.94
C PRO A 8 -64.53 -35.41 -68.83
N TRP A 9 -65.29 -34.44 -69.33
CA TRP A 9 -64.89 -33.02 -69.29
C TRP A 9 -64.84 -32.46 -67.86
N ARG A 10 -65.79 -32.85 -66.98
CA ARG A 10 -65.79 -32.45 -65.56
C ARG A 10 -64.61 -33.06 -64.81
N ARG A 11 -64.29 -34.34 -65.07
CA ARG A 11 -63.13 -35.03 -64.45
C ARG A 11 -61.82 -34.38 -64.88
N GLN A 12 -61.67 -34.03 -66.15
CA GLN A 12 -60.46 -33.38 -66.66
C GLN A 12 -60.30 -31.95 -66.09
N ARG A 13 -61.39 -31.18 -65.95
CA ARG A 13 -61.36 -29.84 -65.33
C ARG A 13 -60.98 -29.89 -63.84
N ARG A 14 -61.50 -30.86 -63.07
CA ARG A 14 -61.11 -31.08 -61.66
C ARG A 14 -59.64 -31.46 -61.52
N ARG A 15 -59.12 -32.36 -62.36
CA ARG A 15 -57.70 -32.76 -62.37
C ARG A 15 -56.76 -31.61 -62.75
N ARG A 16 -57.17 -30.70 -63.64
CA ARG A 16 -56.38 -29.49 -63.95
C ARG A 16 -56.35 -28.53 -62.76
N ARG A 17 -57.50 -28.26 -62.13
CA ARG A 17 -57.58 -27.40 -60.93
C ARG A 17 -56.76 -27.96 -59.76
N ALA A 18 -56.86 -29.26 -59.49
CA ALA A 18 -56.10 -29.91 -58.42
C ALA A 18 -54.58 -29.83 -58.67
N ARG A 19 -54.12 -30.02 -59.92
CA ARG A 19 -52.70 -29.86 -60.27
C ARG A 19 -52.20 -28.44 -60.09
N VAL A 20 -52.97 -27.44 -60.54
CA VAL A 20 -52.62 -26.03 -60.34
C VAL A 20 -52.55 -25.69 -58.85
N LEU A 21 -53.52 -26.15 -58.06
CA LEU A 21 -53.56 -25.90 -56.61
C LEU A 21 -52.37 -26.56 -55.90
N MET A 22 -52.00 -27.80 -56.25
CA MET A 22 -50.80 -28.45 -55.73
C MET A 22 -49.51 -27.71 -56.11
N LEU A 23 -49.41 -27.19 -57.33
CA LEU A 23 -48.23 -26.41 -57.76
C LEU A 23 -48.11 -25.09 -56.99
N VAL A 24 -49.23 -24.40 -56.76
CA VAL A 24 -49.25 -23.15 -55.98
C VAL A 24 -48.85 -23.41 -54.52
N LEU A 25 -49.43 -24.44 -53.89
CA LEU A 25 -49.07 -24.83 -52.53
C LEU A 25 -47.59 -25.24 -52.40
N ALA A 26 -47.07 -25.98 -53.39
CA ALA A 26 -45.67 -26.35 -53.43
C ALA A 26 -44.76 -25.13 -53.57
N ALA A 27 -45.12 -24.18 -54.43
CA ALA A 27 -44.37 -22.94 -54.61
C ALA A 27 -44.37 -22.08 -53.33
N GLU A 28 -45.52 -21.96 -52.66
CA GLU A 28 -45.64 -21.20 -51.41
C GLU A 28 -44.82 -21.84 -50.27
N LEU A 29 -44.86 -23.16 -50.15
CA LEU A 29 -44.05 -23.90 -49.18
C LEU A 29 -42.54 -23.72 -49.44
N LEU A 30 -42.14 -23.72 -50.72
CA LEU A 30 -40.75 -23.54 -51.12
C LEU A 30 -40.27 -22.10 -50.83
N LEU A 31 -41.14 -21.11 -51.05
CA LEU A 31 -40.85 -19.72 -50.69
C LEU A 31 -40.74 -19.54 -49.18
N ALA A 32 -41.68 -20.09 -48.41
CA ALA A 32 -41.68 -20.01 -46.95
C ALA A 32 -40.43 -20.67 -46.33
N SER A 33 -40.09 -21.87 -46.79
CA SER A 33 -38.88 -22.57 -46.35
C SER A 33 -37.60 -21.84 -46.75
N GLY A 34 -37.54 -21.26 -47.95
CA GLY A 34 -36.42 -20.44 -48.40
C GLY A 34 -36.22 -19.20 -47.53
N LEU A 35 -37.29 -18.49 -47.19
CA LEU A 35 -37.26 -17.32 -46.31
C LEU A 35 -36.82 -17.69 -44.89
N MET A 36 -37.35 -18.77 -44.31
CA MET A 36 -36.94 -19.26 -42.98
C MET A 36 -35.46 -19.68 -42.97
N GLY A 37 -35.00 -20.39 -44.01
CA GLY A 37 -33.60 -20.79 -44.14
C GLY A 37 -32.65 -19.59 -44.22
N LEU A 38 -33.03 -18.56 -44.98
CA LEU A 38 -32.24 -17.34 -45.12
C LEU A 38 -32.16 -16.56 -43.79
N GLN A 39 -33.27 -16.47 -43.04
CA GLN A 39 -33.26 -15.88 -41.70
C GLN A 39 -32.41 -16.67 -40.71
N ALA A 40 -32.50 -18.01 -40.72
CA ALA A 40 -31.68 -18.86 -39.86
C ALA A 40 -30.18 -18.73 -40.16
N LEU A 41 -29.79 -18.58 -41.43
CA LEU A 41 -28.41 -18.33 -41.84
C LEU A 41 -27.90 -16.97 -41.37
N ARG A 42 -28.74 -15.92 -41.44
CA ARG A 42 -28.38 -14.58 -40.93
C ARG A 42 -28.21 -14.59 -39.42
N TRP A 43 -29.16 -15.21 -38.70
CA TRP A 43 -29.12 -15.35 -37.26
C TRP A 43 -27.86 -16.11 -36.78
N ARG A 44 -27.49 -17.20 -37.46
CA ARG A 44 -26.27 -17.96 -37.17
C ARG A 44 -24.99 -17.16 -37.40
N LYS A 45 -24.98 -16.22 -38.37
CA LYS A 45 -23.82 -15.34 -38.61
C LYS A 45 -23.70 -14.22 -37.57
N GLU A 46 -24.81 -13.74 -37.05
CA GLU A 46 -24.84 -12.58 -36.12
C GLU A 46 -24.65 -12.98 -34.64
N GLN A 47 -25.14 -14.15 -34.23
CA GLN A 47 -24.97 -14.67 -32.86
C GLN A 47 -23.53 -14.72 -32.33
N PRO A 48 -22.52 -15.22 -33.08
CA PRO A 48 -21.15 -15.27 -32.56
C PRO A 48 -20.58 -13.88 -32.29
N GLY A 49 -21.05 -12.84 -32.97
CA GLY A 49 -20.59 -11.46 -32.79
C GLY A 49 -20.99 -10.84 -31.45
N LEU A 50 -22.08 -11.30 -30.82
CA LEU A 50 -22.53 -10.83 -29.51
C LEU A 50 -21.80 -11.54 -28.37
N GLY A 51 -21.67 -12.87 -28.45
CA GLY A 51 -20.94 -13.66 -27.46
C GLY A 51 -19.45 -13.27 -27.40
N VAL A 52 -18.82 -13.06 -28.54
CA VAL A 52 -17.41 -12.61 -28.61
C VAL A 52 -17.24 -11.23 -28.00
N ARG A 53 -18.18 -10.29 -28.26
CA ARG A 53 -18.12 -8.96 -27.64
C ARG A 53 -18.24 -9.05 -26.13
N LEU A 54 -19.23 -9.76 -25.62
CA LEU A 54 -19.41 -9.96 -24.17
C LEU A 54 -18.17 -10.57 -23.52
N ALA A 55 -17.59 -11.60 -24.12
CA ALA A 55 -16.35 -12.21 -23.64
C ALA A 55 -15.17 -11.22 -23.65
N GLN A 56 -15.04 -10.39 -24.69
CA GLN A 56 -14.02 -9.34 -24.75
C GLN A 56 -14.22 -8.26 -23.68
N TRP A 57 -15.46 -7.84 -23.42
CA TRP A 57 -15.79 -6.90 -22.35
C TRP A 57 -15.42 -7.47 -20.98
N GLN A 58 -15.86 -8.69 -20.68
CA GLN A 58 -15.52 -9.38 -19.44
C GLN A 58 -14.00 -9.54 -19.27
N GLN A 59 -13.28 -9.89 -20.33
CA GLN A 59 -11.83 -10.03 -20.29
C GLN A 59 -11.11 -8.69 -20.06
N ARG A 60 -11.65 -7.58 -20.58
CA ARG A 60 -11.10 -6.24 -20.32
C ARG A 60 -11.32 -5.83 -18.87
N GLU A 61 -12.49 -6.11 -18.32
CA GLU A 61 -12.80 -5.81 -16.92
C GLU A 61 -11.91 -6.63 -15.98
N THR A 62 -11.76 -7.94 -16.19
CA THR A 62 -10.89 -8.77 -15.35
C THR A 62 -9.45 -8.29 -15.38
N ARG A 63 -8.91 -7.96 -16.57
CA ARG A 63 -7.56 -7.38 -16.71
C ARG A 63 -7.43 -6.03 -15.98
N ALA A 64 -8.45 -5.17 -16.06
CA ALA A 64 -8.44 -3.89 -15.35
C ALA A 64 -8.46 -4.09 -13.82
N HIS A 65 -9.27 -5.04 -13.33
CA HIS A 65 -9.29 -5.39 -11.91
C HIS A 65 -7.96 -5.97 -11.43
N GLU A 66 -7.34 -6.89 -12.19
CA GLU A 66 -6.02 -7.42 -11.87
C GLU A 66 -4.95 -6.33 -11.81
N LEU A 67 -4.95 -5.40 -12.77
CA LEU A 67 -4.01 -4.28 -12.78
C LEU A 67 -4.19 -3.39 -11.55
N ARG A 68 -5.44 -3.08 -11.18
CA ARG A 68 -5.74 -2.30 -9.95
C ARG A 68 -5.24 -3.01 -8.69
N LEU A 69 -5.46 -4.32 -8.57
CA LEU A 69 -4.96 -5.12 -7.44
C LEU A 69 -3.44 -5.15 -7.37
N ARG A 70 -2.75 -5.28 -8.51
CA ARG A 70 -1.27 -5.22 -8.53
C ARG A 70 -0.75 -3.85 -8.14
N LEU A 71 -1.43 -2.77 -8.57
CA LEU A 71 -1.06 -1.41 -8.21
C LEU A 71 -1.23 -1.16 -6.71
N THR A 72 -2.36 -1.57 -6.12
CA THR A 72 -2.60 -1.40 -4.67
C THR A 72 -1.57 -2.17 -3.85
N GLN A 73 -1.27 -3.42 -4.23
CA GLN A 73 -0.24 -4.22 -3.58
C GLN A 73 1.15 -3.57 -3.65
N ARG A 74 1.52 -3.00 -4.81
CA ARG A 74 2.78 -2.26 -4.95
C ARG A 74 2.83 -1.03 -4.05
N ILE A 75 1.75 -0.24 -4.01
CA ILE A 75 1.68 0.96 -3.17
C ILE A 75 1.84 0.57 -1.69
N GLU A 76 1.11 -0.47 -1.23
CA GLU A 76 1.25 -0.95 0.14
C GLU A 76 2.67 -1.42 0.46
N TRP A 77 3.30 -2.16 -0.46
CA TRP A 77 4.66 -2.63 -0.28
C TRP A 77 5.66 -1.46 -0.17
N HIS A 78 5.55 -0.46 -1.04
CA HIS A 78 6.36 0.76 -0.96
C HIS A 78 6.15 1.51 0.36
N GLN A 79 4.90 1.67 0.81
CA GLN A 79 4.60 2.33 2.08
C GLN A 79 5.21 1.57 3.27
N ARG A 80 5.14 0.23 3.29
CA ARG A 80 5.77 -0.59 4.33
C ARG A 80 7.29 -0.40 4.32
N LEU A 81 7.91 -0.42 3.15
CA LEU A 81 9.34 -0.25 3.00
C LEU A 81 9.80 1.14 3.49
N GLU A 82 9.07 2.19 3.13
CA GLU A 82 9.36 3.56 3.58
C GLU A 82 9.26 3.68 5.11
N ARG A 83 8.23 3.09 5.73
CA ARG A 83 8.08 3.08 7.20
C ARG A 83 9.28 2.42 7.86
N THR A 84 9.68 1.24 7.38
CA THR A 84 10.85 0.52 7.91
C THR A 84 12.14 1.31 7.73
N LEU A 85 12.34 1.93 6.56
CA LEU A 85 13.51 2.77 6.30
C LEU A 85 13.56 4.01 7.20
N ARG A 86 12.41 4.65 7.47
CA ARG A 86 12.32 5.78 8.41
C ARG A 86 12.71 5.36 9.82
N LEU A 87 12.17 4.24 10.31
CA LEU A 87 12.52 3.70 11.63
C LEU A 87 14.02 3.39 11.72
N GLN A 88 14.59 2.73 10.71
CA GLN A 88 16.03 2.44 10.68
C GLN A 88 16.89 3.70 10.63
N ARG A 89 16.50 4.72 9.86
CA ARG A 89 17.21 6.01 9.81
C ARG A 89 17.17 6.73 11.16
N GLN A 90 16.02 6.74 11.81
CA GLN A 90 15.88 7.31 13.15
C GLN A 90 16.75 6.56 14.16
N ALA A 91 16.74 5.22 14.13
CA ALA A 91 17.59 4.39 14.99
C ALA A 91 19.09 4.63 14.72
N LYS A 92 19.51 4.73 13.46
CA LYS A 92 20.90 5.04 13.10
C LYS A 92 21.31 6.44 13.56
N ALA A 93 20.47 7.45 13.35
CA ALA A 93 20.74 8.82 13.80
C ALA A 93 20.75 8.94 15.33
N HIS A 94 19.95 8.15 16.03
CA HIS A 94 20.00 8.02 17.49
C HIS A 94 21.33 7.38 17.91
N ASN A 95 21.68 6.21 17.37
CA ASN A 95 22.91 5.50 17.70
C ASN A 95 24.18 6.34 17.44
N GLN A 96 24.27 6.99 16.28
CA GLN A 96 25.39 7.89 15.95
C GLN A 96 25.55 9.05 16.95
N ARG A 97 24.46 9.53 17.57
CA ARG A 97 24.53 10.58 18.59
C ARG A 97 25.12 10.05 19.90
N TYR A 98 24.73 8.85 20.35
CA TYR A 98 25.36 8.23 21.54
C TYR A 98 26.82 7.93 21.28
N GLN A 99 27.16 7.43 20.08
CA GLN A 99 28.54 7.14 19.74
C GLN A 99 29.42 8.39 19.87
N ARG A 100 29.01 9.54 19.29
CA ARG A 100 29.75 10.80 19.46
C ARG A 100 29.85 11.25 20.92
N LEU A 101 28.78 11.08 21.69
CA LEU A 101 28.81 11.37 23.13
C LEU A 101 29.84 10.50 23.83
N PHE A 102 29.84 9.18 23.60
CA PHE A 102 30.78 8.27 24.26
C PHE A 102 32.21 8.44 23.77
N ASP A 103 32.43 8.92 22.55
CA ASP A 103 33.76 9.24 22.03
C ASP A 103 34.31 10.53 22.64
N GLU A 104 33.49 11.58 22.77
CA GLU A 104 33.93 12.88 23.29
C GLU A 104 33.98 12.94 24.83
N LEU A 105 33.07 12.24 25.51
CA LEU A 105 32.88 12.35 26.94
C LEU A 105 34.15 12.02 27.74
N PRO A 106 34.88 10.91 27.49
CA PRO A 106 36.13 10.58 28.19
C PRO A 106 37.22 11.67 28.10
N GLY A 107 37.27 12.40 26.98
CA GLY A 107 38.24 13.48 26.78
C GLY A 107 37.96 14.75 27.59
N LEU A 108 36.76 14.86 28.17
CA LEU A 108 36.30 16.01 28.94
C LEU A 108 36.38 15.78 30.46
N LEU A 109 36.81 14.59 30.91
CA LEU A 109 36.97 14.30 32.33
C LEU A 109 38.40 14.61 32.80
N PRO A 110 38.59 15.48 33.81
CA PRO A 110 39.86 15.68 34.47
C PRO A 110 40.25 14.45 35.31
N PRO A 111 41.57 14.27 35.57
CA PRO A 111 42.05 13.20 36.43
C PRO A 111 41.54 13.42 37.86
N GLY A 112 40.73 12.47 38.38
CA GLY A 112 40.14 12.55 39.73
C GLY A 112 38.61 12.72 39.77
N LEU A 113 37.96 12.72 38.60
CA LEU A 113 36.50 12.77 38.47
C LEU A 113 35.99 11.50 37.78
N TRP A 114 35.00 10.83 38.38
CA TRP A 114 34.40 9.63 37.82
C TRP A 114 32.88 9.77 37.69
N LEU A 115 32.34 9.22 36.60
CA LEU A 115 30.90 9.13 36.39
C LEU A 115 30.35 7.85 37.02
N THR A 116 29.22 7.98 37.67
CA THR A 116 28.50 6.87 38.31
C THR A 116 27.23 6.52 37.55
N ALA A 117 26.55 7.50 36.95
CA ALA A 117 25.37 7.25 36.16
C ALA A 117 25.22 8.23 34.99
N LEU A 118 24.76 7.72 33.87
CA LEU A 118 24.30 8.48 32.71
C LEU A 118 22.86 8.06 32.42
N ARG A 119 21.90 8.98 32.54
CA ARG A 119 20.47 8.70 32.33
C ARG A 119 19.86 9.74 31.41
N GLN A 120 19.18 9.28 30.37
CA GLN A 120 18.37 10.15 29.52
C GLN A 120 16.90 9.97 29.88
N ARG A 121 16.19 11.09 30.10
CA ARG A 121 14.75 11.10 30.35
C ARG A 121 14.13 12.39 29.80
N ASP A 122 13.00 12.29 29.12
CA ASP A 122 12.19 13.42 28.66
C ASP A 122 12.99 14.51 27.89
N GLY A 123 13.87 14.09 26.98
CA GLY A 123 14.72 15.02 26.23
C GLY A 123 15.80 15.72 27.05
N ARG A 124 16.09 15.23 28.26
CA ARG A 124 17.19 15.71 29.11
C ARG A 124 18.18 14.59 29.38
N LEU A 125 19.45 14.93 29.38
CA LEU A 125 20.54 14.05 29.78
C LEU A 125 20.95 14.43 31.21
N SER A 126 20.88 13.47 32.12
CA SER A 126 21.33 13.57 33.51
C SER A 126 22.61 12.77 33.67
N VAL A 127 23.67 13.44 34.12
CA VAL A 127 24.99 12.86 34.37
C VAL A 127 25.27 12.99 35.86
N SER A 128 25.46 11.87 36.54
CA SER A 128 25.82 11.80 37.96
C SER A 128 27.25 11.29 38.11
N GLY A 129 28.05 11.93 38.95
CA GLY A 129 29.42 11.49 39.23
C GLY A 129 29.91 11.95 40.59
N CYS A 130 31.14 11.58 40.93
CA CYS A 130 31.83 12.15 42.08
C CYS A 130 33.20 12.69 41.68
N SER A 131 33.67 13.66 42.46
CA SER A 131 35.00 14.25 42.32
C SER A 131 35.68 14.38 43.67
N GLU A 132 37.01 14.26 43.66
CA GLU A 132 37.86 14.46 44.84
C GLU A 132 38.11 15.94 45.14
N ARG A 133 38.01 16.82 44.14
CA ARG A 133 38.25 18.27 44.31
C ARG A 133 37.09 19.09 43.76
N TYR A 134 36.72 20.13 44.49
CA TYR A 134 35.66 21.04 44.07
C TYR A 134 36.00 21.78 42.76
N ASP A 135 37.27 22.14 42.55
CA ASP A 135 37.74 22.86 41.35
C ASP A 135 37.53 22.06 40.04
N ASP A 136 37.59 20.73 40.13
CA ASP A 136 37.43 19.84 38.98
C ASP A 136 35.96 19.84 38.50
N ILE A 137 35.00 20.02 39.41
CA ILE A 137 33.57 20.12 39.10
C ILE A 137 33.29 21.39 38.27
N GLY A 138 33.89 22.52 38.65
CA GLY A 138 33.78 23.79 37.91
C GLY A 138 34.43 23.72 36.53
N THR A 139 35.58 23.05 36.43
CA THR A 139 36.28 22.84 35.16
C THR A 139 35.47 21.99 34.20
N VAL A 140 34.92 20.86 34.66
CA VAL A 140 34.02 19.99 33.89
C VAL A 140 32.76 20.73 33.44
N ASN A 141 32.18 21.57 34.28
CA ASN A 141 31.04 22.41 33.87
C ASN A 141 31.38 23.28 32.66
N SER A 142 32.51 23.98 32.73
CA SER A 142 32.94 24.89 31.68
C SER A 142 33.28 24.17 30.38
N GLN A 143 33.84 22.96 30.47
CA GLN A 143 34.17 22.14 29.32
C GLN A 143 32.91 21.52 28.68
N LEU A 144 32.00 20.92 29.46
CA LEU A 144 30.77 20.36 28.90
C LEU A 144 29.88 21.44 28.27
N SER A 145 29.80 22.63 28.86
CA SER A 145 28.99 23.75 28.34
C SER A 145 29.49 24.31 27.00
N ARG A 146 30.74 24.02 26.62
CA ARG A 146 31.36 24.49 25.38
C ARG A 146 31.22 23.51 24.21
N HIS A 147 30.75 22.28 24.46
CA HIS A 147 30.62 21.25 23.43
C HIS A 147 29.25 21.26 22.73
N ALA A 148 29.27 20.96 21.43
CA ALA A 148 28.13 21.09 20.52
C ALA A 148 26.95 20.14 20.82
N TRP A 149 27.16 19.07 21.59
CA TRP A 149 26.12 18.11 21.96
C TRP A 149 25.34 18.52 23.23
N SER A 150 25.76 19.57 23.94
CA SER A 150 25.09 20.07 25.14
C SER A 150 24.48 21.46 24.90
N ALA A 151 23.27 21.67 25.40
CA ALA A 151 22.75 23.02 25.64
C ALA A 151 23.33 23.56 26.96
N PRO A 152 23.29 24.87 27.26
CA PRO A 152 23.68 25.39 28.57
C PRO A 152 22.91 24.66 29.68
N GLY A 153 23.61 23.76 30.38
CA GLY A 153 23.06 22.87 31.39
C GLY A 153 22.89 23.60 32.72
N ARG A 154 21.95 23.11 33.55
CA ARG A 154 21.76 23.58 34.92
C ARG A 154 22.16 22.47 35.88
N TRP A 155 23.01 22.81 36.85
CA TRP A 155 23.31 21.93 37.99
C TRP A 155 22.06 21.77 38.85
N ARG A 156 21.78 20.54 39.29
CA ARG A 156 20.62 20.28 40.13
C ARG A 156 21.02 20.13 41.60
N GLU A 157 22.14 19.47 41.88
CA GLU A 157 22.58 19.24 43.26
C GLU A 157 24.09 18.98 43.34
N ILE A 158 24.78 19.62 44.29
CA ILE A 158 26.15 19.31 44.69
C ILE A 158 26.07 18.96 46.18
N SER A 159 26.20 17.69 46.51
CA SER A 159 26.11 17.21 47.89
C SER A 159 27.44 16.60 48.31
N GLN A 160 27.93 17.02 49.48
CA GLN A 160 29.14 16.47 50.09
C GLN A 160 28.76 15.17 50.78
N ARG A 161 29.36 14.05 50.35
CA ARG A 161 29.13 12.74 50.97
C ARG A 161 30.09 12.56 52.16
N GLU A 162 29.74 11.70 53.11
CA GLU A 162 30.42 11.47 54.41
C GLU A 162 31.93 11.08 54.34
N GLN A 163 32.51 10.90 53.15
CA GLN A 163 33.91 10.49 52.94
C GLN A 163 34.79 11.57 52.28
N GLY A 164 34.39 12.85 52.31
CA GLY A 164 35.19 13.93 51.72
C GLY A 164 35.18 13.99 50.18
N ARG A 165 34.23 13.29 49.55
CA ARG A 165 34.00 13.29 48.10
C ARG A 165 32.73 14.05 47.77
N PHE A 166 32.76 14.84 46.71
CA PHE A 166 31.62 15.62 46.24
C PHE A 166 30.86 14.82 45.18
N SER A 167 29.57 14.55 45.39
CA SER A 167 28.71 14.06 44.32
C SER A 167 28.05 15.23 43.59
N PHE A 168 27.99 15.12 42.27
CA PHE A 168 27.37 16.12 41.41
C PHE A 168 26.32 15.48 40.51
N ASP A 169 25.22 16.21 40.31
CA ASP A 169 24.19 15.91 39.32
C ASP A 169 24.08 17.05 38.31
N TRP A 170 24.54 16.77 37.10
CA TRP A 170 24.48 17.68 35.96
C TRP A 170 23.32 17.34 35.05
N GLN A 171 22.61 18.36 34.56
CA GLN A 171 21.56 18.16 33.58
C GLN A 171 21.65 19.14 32.42
N THR A 172 21.58 18.59 31.20
CA THR A 172 21.49 19.38 29.97
C THR A 172 20.30 18.96 29.13
N ALA A 173 19.85 19.85 28.25
CA ALA A 173 18.88 19.51 27.21
C ALA A 173 19.59 18.64 26.15
N TRP A 174 18.97 17.51 25.82
CA TRP A 174 19.48 16.56 24.84
C TRP A 174 18.73 16.77 23.51
N PRO A 175 19.41 17.27 22.46
CA PRO A 175 18.75 17.59 21.19
C PRO A 175 18.19 16.33 20.51
N GLY A 176 16.86 16.28 20.40
CA GLY A 176 16.12 15.22 19.74
C GLY A 176 15.96 13.94 20.57
N GLY A 177 15.82 14.07 21.89
CA GLY A 177 15.24 13.01 22.71
C GLY A 177 13.83 12.69 22.23
N VAL A 178 13.51 11.40 22.19
CA VAL A 178 12.14 10.93 21.98
C VAL A 178 11.35 11.46 23.17
N THR A 179 10.48 12.45 22.95
CA THR A 179 9.41 12.73 23.90
C THR A 179 8.56 11.48 23.94
N ASP A 180 8.48 10.87 25.12
CA ASP A 180 7.66 9.69 25.39
C ASP A 180 6.17 10.13 25.41
N ASP A 181 5.69 10.66 24.28
CA ASP A 181 4.30 11.06 24.05
C ASP A 181 3.46 9.88 23.51
N ALA A 182 3.97 8.65 23.62
CA ALA A 182 3.28 7.42 23.18
C ALA A 182 2.52 6.71 24.30
N ALA A 183 2.18 7.40 25.39
CA ALA A 183 1.33 6.89 26.45
C ALA A 183 0.16 7.85 26.73
N ARG A 184 -0.77 7.97 25.78
CA ARG A 184 -2.19 8.32 26.02
C ARG A 184 -3.04 8.01 24.79
#